data_AF-A0A847CPS8-F1
#
_entry.id   AF-A0A847CPS8-F1
#
_cell.length_a   1.000
_cell.length_b   1.000
_cell.length_c   1.000
_cell.angle_alpha   90.00
_cell.angle_beta   90.00
_cell.angle_gamma   90.00
#
_symmetry.space_group_name_H-M   'P 1'
#
loop_
_entity.id
_entity.type
_entity.pdbx_description
1 polymer ?
#
loop_
_entity_poly.entity_id
_entity_poly.type
_entity_poly.pdbx_seq_one_letter_code
_entity_poly.pdbx_strand_id
1 'polypeptide(L)'
;MTLKSERDALSQEAQQLRVRALELQKKLTHAQNETKRLRTKQRKTMQQAKQDARSEQRTDNVLFADAEQQFRHDIYTVWVSKIPAQDKARLQIPEYELSGHFLETLSTHTPDIKKKALEVVVEVLTGTAERSSGRDVHPLRGGSPSAPPVTRNNGFETCMRVAVKIGAPRAPRLHYWKGGDVLELSSVRLHDDMQP
;
A
#
# COMPACT_ATOMS: atom_id res chain seq x y z
N MET A 1 -0.80 -46.50 61.00
CA MET A 1 -0.59 -45.87 59.68
C MET A 1 0.91 -45.84 59.45
N THR A 2 1.41 -46.50 58.40
CA THR A 2 2.85 -46.73 58.21
C THR A 2 3.47 -45.55 57.44
N LEU A 3 4.65 -45.08 57.85
CA LEU A 3 5.43 -43.99 57.22
C LEU A 3 5.55 -44.09 55.69
N LYS A 4 5.44 -45.31 55.15
CA LYS A 4 5.43 -45.60 53.72
C LYS A 4 4.19 -45.01 53.00
N SER A 5 2.99 -45.08 53.59
CA SER A 5 1.78 -44.56 52.95
C SER A 5 1.74 -43.04 52.89
N GLU A 6 2.25 -42.36 53.91
CA GLU A 6 2.41 -40.89 53.90
C GLU A 6 3.41 -40.44 52.84
N ARG A 7 4.54 -41.15 52.71
CA ARG A 7 5.54 -40.85 51.69
C ARG A 7 4.99 -41.01 50.28
N ASP A 8 4.20 -42.07 50.05
CA ASP A 8 3.60 -42.34 48.76
C ASP A 8 2.51 -41.31 48.40
N ALA A 9 1.70 -40.88 49.38
CA ALA A 9 0.71 -39.82 49.20
C ALA A 9 1.37 -38.47 48.87
N LEU A 10 2.41 -38.08 49.60
CA LEU A 10 3.19 -36.86 49.33
C LEU A 10 3.87 -36.90 47.95
N SER A 11 4.35 -38.08 47.54
CA SER A 11 4.94 -38.26 46.20
C SER A 11 3.91 -38.07 45.09
N GLN A 12 2.69 -38.57 45.27
CA GLN A 12 1.60 -38.37 44.31
C GLN A 12 1.17 -36.90 44.22
N GLU A 13 1.05 -36.22 45.36
CA GLU A 13 0.70 -34.80 45.42
C GLU A 13 1.77 -33.92 44.75
N ALA A 14 3.05 -34.18 45.02
CA ALA A 14 4.16 -33.48 44.37
C ALA A 14 4.16 -33.68 42.84
N GLN A 15 3.77 -34.87 42.38
CA GLN A 15 3.67 -35.17 40.95
C GLN A 15 2.48 -34.46 40.30
N GLN A 16 1.33 -34.40 40.96
CA GLN A 16 0.16 -33.65 40.48
C GLN A 16 0.45 -32.14 40.41
N LEU A 17 1.12 -31.59 41.42
CA LEU A 17 1.53 -30.18 41.43
C LEU A 17 2.51 -29.85 40.29
N ARG A 18 3.47 -30.74 39.99
CA ARG A 18 4.37 -30.57 38.84
C ARG A 18 3.64 -30.56 37.51
N VAL A 19 2.70 -31.49 37.30
CA VAL A 19 1.89 -31.53 36.07
C VAL A 19 1.11 -30.22 35.91
N ARG A 20 0.46 -29.76 36.98
CA ARG A 20 -0.32 -28.51 36.97
C ARG A 20 0.55 -27.27 36.74
N ALA A 21 1.75 -27.23 37.31
CA ALA A 21 2.71 -26.15 37.09
C ALA A 21 3.14 -26.07 35.61
N LEU A 22 3.41 -27.22 34.97
CA LEU A 22 3.76 -27.29 33.55
C LEU A 22 2.59 -26.83 32.66
N GLU A 23 1.36 -27.22 32.97
CA GLU A 23 0.18 -26.76 32.24
C GLU A 23 -0.03 -25.25 32.36
N LEU A 24 0.11 -24.70 33.56
CA LEU A 24 0.01 -23.26 33.79
C LEU A 24 1.11 -22.50 33.07
N GLN A 25 2.34 -23.01 33.04
CA GLN A 25 3.45 -22.41 32.31
C GLN A 25 3.19 -22.38 30.80
N LYS A 26 2.62 -23.46 30.23
CA LYS A 26 2.20 -23.49 28.82
C LYS A 26 1.11 -22.45 28.53
N LYS A 27 0.08 -22.36 29.39
CA LYS A 27 -1.01 -21.37 29.26
C LYS A 27 -0.48 -19.93 29.35
N LEU A 28 0.43 -19.66 30.29
CA LEU A 28 1.06 -18.34 30.45
C LEU A 28 1.83 -17.95 29.19
N THR A 29 2.65 -18.87 28.66
CA THR A 29 3.44 -18.63 27.44
C THR A 29 2.52 -18.34 26.23
N HIS A 30 1.43 -19.10 26.10
CA HIS A 30 0.45 -18.87 25.04
C HIS A 30 -0.21 -17.49 25.14
N ALA A 31 -0.71 -17.13 26.32
CA ALA A 31 -1.34 -15.83 26.57
C ALA A 31 -0.37 -14.66 26.36
N GLN A 32 0.89 -14.80 26.74
CA GLN A 32 1.92 -13.78 26.50
C GLN A 32 2.17 -13.56 25.01
N ASN A 33 2.26 -14.64 24.23
CA ASN A 33 2.45 -14.57 22.77
C ASN A 33 1.24 -13.92 22.08
N GLU A 34 0.03 -14.28 22.51
CA GLU A 34 -1.20 -13.68 22.00
C GLU A 34 -1.29 -12.19 22.33
N THR A 35 -0.99 -11.81 23.57
CA THR A 35 -0.94 -10.40 24.00
C THR A 35 0.07 -9.61 23.16
N LYS A 36 1.26 -10.17 22.90
CA LYS A 36 2.29 -9.54 22.05
C LYS A 36 1.80 -9.37 20.61
N ARG A 37 1.13 -10.37 20.05
CA ARG A 37 0.55 -10.33 18.70
C ARG A 37 -0.55 -9.27 18.61
N LEU A 38 -1.46 -9.23 19.58
CA LEU A 38 -2.54 -8.25 19.64
C LEU A 38 -2.01 -6.82 19.80
N ARG A 39 -1.03 -6.58 20.68
CA ARG A 39 -0.38 -5.28 20.83
C ARG A 39 0.29 -4.81 19.53
N THR A 40 0.96 -5.72 18.83
CA THR A 40 1.60 -5.41 17.53
C THR A 40 0.55 -5.04 16.48
N LYS A 41 -0.55 -5.79 16.42
CA LYS A 41 -1.68 -5.51 15.52
C LYS A 41 -2.33 -4.17 15.86
N GLN A 42 -2.61 -3.91 17.13
CA GLN A 42 -3.20 -2.66 17.61
C GLN A 42 -2.31 -1.45 17.28
N ARG A 43 -0.99 -1.56 17.48
CA ARG A 43 -0.03 -0.50 17.11
C ARG A 43 -0.06 -0.22 15.61
N LYS A 44 -0.06 -1.25 14.76
CA LYS A 44 -0.16 -1.09 13.31
C LYS A 44 -1.48 -0.42 12.92
N THR A 45 -2.61 -0.87 13.47
CA THR A 45 -3.93 -0.30 13.20
C THR A 45 -4.03 1.16 13.66
N MET A 46 -3.53 1.50 14.85
CA MET A 46 -3.49 2.90 15.32
C MET A 46 -2.60 3.78 14.47
N GLN A 47 -1.45 3.27 14.02
CA GLN A 47 -0.55 4.01 13.14
C GLN A 47 -1.20 4.26 11.78
N GLN A 48 -1.92 3.27 11.24
CA GLN A 48 -2.71 3.39 10.02
C GLN A 48 -3.82 4.44 10.20
N ALA A 49 -4.64 4.35 11.26
CA ALA A 49 -5.73 5.28 11.53
C ALA A 49 -5.24 6.73 11.72
N LYS A 50 -4.09 6.92 12.37
CA LYS A 50 -3.48 8.25 12.54
C LYS A 50 -2.93 8.81 11.23
N GLN A 51 -2.43 7.95 10.36
CA GLN A 51 -2.06 8.35 8.99
C GLN A 51 -3.30 8.69 8.18
N ASP A 52 -4.35 7.90 8.27
CA ASP A 52 -5.60 8.12 7.53
C ASP A 52 -6.29 9.42 7.97
N ALA A 53 -6.47 9.67 9.27
CA ALA A 53 -7.04 10.91 9.78
C ALA A 53 -6.24 12.17 9.38
N ARG A 54 -4.89 12.09 9.39
CA ARG A 54 -4.03 13.21 8.93
C ARG A 54 -4.11 13.45 7.42
N SER A 55 -4.49 12.43 6.66
CA SER A 55 -4.59 12.52 5.21
C SER A 55 -5.97 13.01 4.79
N GLU A 56 -7.03 12.53 5.45
CA GLU A 56 -8.42 12.98 5.26
C GLU A 56 -8.54 14.49 5.49
N GLN A 57 -7.92 15.01 6.56
CA GLN A 57 -7.87 16.46 6.82
C GLN A 57 -7.12 17.29 5.76
N ARG A 58 -6.28 16.67 4.92
CA ARG A 58 -5.47 17.38 3.91
C ARG A 58 -6.06 17.32 2.50
N THR A 59 -6.81 16.27 2.18
CA THR A 59 -7.40 16.08 0.84
C THR A 59 -8.73 16.79 0.63
N ASP A 60 -9.37 17.28 1.69
CA ASP A 60 -10.71 17.86 1.60
C ASP A 60 -10.73 19.40 1.45
N ASN A 61 -9.58 20.08 1.54
CA ASN A 61 -9.50 21.50 1.23
C ASN A 61 -9.13 21.69 -0.23
N VAL A 62 -10.11 22.07 -1.05
CA VAL A 62 -9.86 22.67 -2.37
C VAL A 62 -9.16 24.00 -2.13
N LEU A 63 -7.86 24.06 -2.44
CA LEU A 63 -6.99 25.22 -2.31
C LEU A 63 -6.89 26.01 -3.62
N PHE A 64 -7.12 25.34 -4.75
CA PHE A 64 -7.04 25.92 -6.09
C PHE A 64 -8.37 25.78 -6.83
N ALA A 65 -8.75 26.82 -7.58
CA ALA A 65 -9.93 26.78 -8.45
C ALA A 65 -9.69 25.87 -9.69
N ASP A 66 -8.45 25.83 -10.17
CA ASP A 66 -8.04 24.94 -11.24
C ASP A 66 -7.72 23.53 -10.71
N ALA A 67 -8.35 22.51 -11.29
CA ALA A 67 -8.24 21.13 -10.84
C ALA A 67 -6.84 20.56 -11.09
N GLU A 68 -6.16 20.98 -12.16
CA GLU A 68 -4.79 20.56 -12.45
C GLU A 68 -3.81 21.16 -11.44
N GLN A 69 -3.94 22.45 -11.12
CA GLN A 69 -3.15 23.08 -10.05
C GLN A 69 -3.36 22.39 -8.69
N GLN A 70 -4.61 22.07 -8.34
CA GLN A 70 -4.91 21.30 -7.13
C GLN A 70 -4.20 19.95 -7.15
N PHE A 71 -4.30 19.21 -8.26
CA PHE A 71 -3.64 17.91 -8.41
C PHE A 71 -2.12 18.00 -8.27
N ARG A 72 -1.48 18.97 -8.94
CA ARG A 72 -0.03 19.18 -8.85
C ARG A 72 0.41 19.53 -7.43
N HIS A 73 -0.37 20.36 -6.72
CA HIS A 73 -0.15 20.64 -5.30
C HIS A 73 -0.27 19.38 -4.42
N ASP A 74 -1.26 18.53 -4.68
CA ASP A 74 -1.48 17.30 -3.93
C ASP A 74 -0.33 16.30 -4.15
N ILE A 75 0.15 16.17 -5.38
CA ILE A 75 1.35 15.38 -5.72
C ILE A 75 2.58 15.90 -4.96
N TYR A 76 2.80 17.22 -4.97
CA TYR A 76 3.89 17.83 -4.21
C TYR A 76 3.76 17.54 -2.70
N THR A 77 2.55 17.66 -2.13
CA THR A 77 2.29 17.41 -0.72
C THR A 77 2.56 15.95 -0.34
N VAL A 78 2.12 15.00 -1.18
CA VAL A 78 2.41 13.57 -1.00
C VAL A 78 3.91 13.32 -1.05
N TRP A 79 4.62 13.89 -2.02
CA TRP A 79 6.07 13.76 -2.14
C TRP A 79 6.80 14.32 -0.91
N VAL A 80 6.46 15.52 -0.46
CA VAL A 80 7.04 16.13 0.76
C VAL A 80 6.83 15.22 1.98
N SER A 81 5.67 14.57 2.07
CA SER A 81 5.31 13.72 3.20
C SER A 81 5.94 12.32 3.16
N LYS A 82 6.18 11.77 1.97
CA LYS A 82 6.61 10.37 1.79
C LYS A 82 8.12 10.23 1.59
N ILE A 83 8.76 11.21 0.97
CA ILE A 83 10.18 11.17 0.65
C ILE A 83 10.97 11.87 1.77
N PRO A 84 11.88 11.16 2.48
CA PRO A 84 12.73 11.76 3.50
C PRO A 84 13.57 12.89 2.93
N ALA A 85 13.85 13.92 3.75
CA ALA A 85 14.58 15.12 3.31
C ALA A 85 15.91 14.80 2.58
N GLN A 86 16.66 13.81 3.08
CA GLN A 86 17.93 13.36 2.49
C GLN A 86 17.80 12.72 1.11
N ASP A 87 16.63 12.15 0.78
CA ASP A 87 16.39 11.45 -0.48
C ASP A 87 15.73 12.36 -1.54
N LYS A 88 15.25 13.55 -1.16
CA LYS A 88 14.49 14.46 -2.04
C LYS A 88 15.27 14.88 -3.29
N ALA A 89 16.57 15.12 -3.17
CA ALA A 89 17.41 15.48 -4.32
C ALA A 89 17.52 14.33 -5.34
N ARG A 90 17.61 13.09 -4.85
CA ARG A 90 17.70 11.90 -5.71
C ARG A 90 16.34 11.50 -6.28
N LEU A 91 15.28 11.63 -5.49
CA LEU A 91 13.92 11.25 -5.83
C LEU A 91 13.07 12.49 -6.10
N GLN A 92 13.59 13.42 -6.90
CA GLN A 92 12.85 14.60 -7.33
C GLN A 92 11.70 14.20 -8.28
N ILE A 93 10.60 14.95 -8.23
CA ILE A 93 9.52 14.80 -9.21
C ILE A 93 10.01 15.46 -10.51
N PRO A 94 10.14 14.72 -11.63
CA PRO A 94 10.45 15.30 -12.94
C PRO A 94 9.26 16.12 -13.46
N GLU A 95 9.48 16.83 -14.57
CA GLU A 95 8.35 17.35 -15.34
C GLU A 95 7.48 16.22 -15.89
N TYR A 96 6.17 16.46 -15.90
CA TYR A 96 5.18 15.49 -16.34
C TYR A 96 3.91 16.19 -16.84
N GLU A 97 3.21 15.48 -17.72
CA GLU A 97 1.97 15.93 -18.34
C GLU A 97 0.77 15.12 -17.83
N LEU A 98 -0.42 15.73 -17.94
CA LEU A 98 -1.69 15.07 -17.73
C LEU A 98 -2.40 14.95 -19.07
N SER A 99 -2.93 13.77 -19.39
CA SER A 99 -3.86 13.65 -20.50
C SER A 99 -5.13 14.46 -20.18
N GLY A 100 -5.85 14.90 -21.22
CA GLY A 100 -7.07 15.70 -21.06
C GLY A 100 -8.18 15.04 -20.24
N HIS A 101 -8.16 13.72 -20.09
CA HIS A 101 -9.18 12.96 -19.34
C HIS A 101 -8.65 12.38 -18.02
N PHE A 102 -7.37 12.59 -17.67
CA PHE A 102 -6.78 11.97 -16.50
C PHE A 102 -7.54 12.34 -15.21
N LEU A 103 -7.75 13.64 -14.98
CA LEU A 103 -8.44 14.13 -13.78
C LEU A 103 -9.90 13.70 -13.74
N GLU A 104 -10.56 13.64 -14.90
CA GLU A 104 -11.92 13.11 -15.04
C GLU A 104 -11.97 11.65 -14.57
N THR A 105 -11.10 10.78 -15.08
CA THR A 105 -11.08 9.37 -14.68
C THR A 105 -10.75 9.20 -13.20
N LEU A 106 -9.82 9.97 -12.66
CA LEU A 106 -9.47 9.96 -11.23
C LEU A 106 -10.67 10.38 -10.36
N SER A 107 -11.46 11.36 -10.82
CA SER A 107 -12.59 11.91 -10.07
C SER A 107 -13.70 10.89 -9.77
N THR A 108 -13.84 9.87 -10.63
CA THR A 108 -14.86 8.81 -10.52
C THR A 108 -14.63 7.83 -9.36
N HIS A 109 -13.43 7.81 -8.79
CA HIS A 109 -13.07 6.88 -7.71
C HIS A 109 -13.43 7.43 -6.33
N THR A 110 -13.44 6.56 -5.34
CA THR A 110 -13.62 6.95 -3.94
C THR A 110 -12.42 7.75 -3.40
N PRO A 111 -12.58 8.60 -2.38
CA PRO A 111 -11.48 9.38 -1.80
C PRO A 111 -10.26 8.53 -1.39
N ASP A 112 -10.49 7.32 -0.87
CA ASP A 112 -9.42 6.42 -0.45
C ASP A 112 -8.60 5.86 -1.63
N ILE A 113 -9.23 5.70 -2.79
CA ILE A 113 -8.56 5.29 -4.02
C ILE A 113 -7.83 6.49 -4.63
N LYS A 114 -8.42 7.69 -4.64
CA LYS A 114 -7.75 8.92 -5.09
C LYS A 114 -6.46 9.15 -4.32
N LYS A 115 -6.51 9.06 -2.98
CA LYS A 115 -5.33 9.17 -2.12
C LYS A 115 -4.24 8.16 -2.49
N LYS A 116 -4.59 6.88 -2.68
CA LYS A 116 -3.64 5.85 -3.10
C LYS A 116 -3.08 6.10 -4.50
N ALA A 117 -3.91 6.60 -5.42
CA ALA A 117 -3.48 6.94 -6.76
C ALA A 117 -2.44 8.06 -6.73
N LEU A 118 -2.62 9.10 -5.91
CA LEU A 118 -1.61 10.15 -5.71
C LEU A 118 -0.27 9.58 -5.21
N GLU A 119 -0.31 8.66 -4.25
CA GLU A 119 0.90 7.96 -3.77
C GLU A 119 1.57 7.17 -4.90
N VAL A 120 0.80 6.44 -5.70
CA VAL A 120 1.32 5.68 -6.85
C VAL A 120 1.92 6.60 -7.91
N VAL A 121 1.28 7.73 -8.19
CA VAL A 121 1.79 8.72 -9.15
C VAL A 121 3.16 9.22 -8.70
N VAL A 122 3.34 9.58 -7.42
CA VAL A 122 4.66 9.97 -6.89
C VAL A 122 5.68 8.84 -7.06
N GLU A 123 5.30 7.59 -6.80
CA GLU A 123 6.20 6.45 -6.99
C GLU A 123 6.58 6.22 -8.46
N VAL A 124 5.66 6.45 -9.39
CA VAL A 124 5.91 6.36 -10.84
C VAL A 124 6.84 7.50 -11.27
N LEU A 125 6.52 8.74 -10.91
CA LEU A 125 7.30 9.93 -11.27
C LEU A 125 8.73 9.87 -10.72
N THR A 126 8.94 9.32 -9.52
CA THR A 126 10.28 9.16 -8.92
C THR A 126 10.97 7.84 -9.30
N GLY A 127 10.33 7.03 -10.15
CA GLY A 127 10.82 5.73 -10.59
C GLY A 127 10.94 4.66 -9.50
N THR A 128 10.38 4.88 -8.30
CA THR A 128 10.39 3.88 -7.23
C THR A 128 9.39 2.77 -7.46
N ALA A 129 8.32 3.00 -8.23
CA ALA A 129 7.30 2.00 -8.52
C ALA A 129 7.88 0.73 -9.16
N GLU A 130 8.80 0.89 -10.13
CA GLU A 130 9.45 -0.24 -10.82
C GLU A 130 10.36 -1.08 -9.90
N ARG A 131 10.84 -0.49 -8.80
CA ARG A 131 11.72 -1.15 -7.82
C ARG A 131 10.95 -1.73 -6.63
N SER A 132 9.66 -1.46 -6.52
CA SER A 132 8.84 -1.87 -5.40
C SER A 132 8.22 -3.24 -5.65
N SER A 133 8.49 -4.20 -4.78
CA SER A 133 7.78 -5.49 -4.77
C SER A 133 6.29 -5.35 -4.46
N GLY A 134 5.88 -4.19 -3.95
CA GLY A 134 4.49 -3.82 -3.70
C GLY A 134 3.81 -3.17 -4.89
N ARG A 135 4.39 -3.20 -6.10
CA ARG A 135 3.78 -2.66 -7.33
C ARG A 135 3.85 -3.66 -8.46
N ASP A 136 2.73 -3.79 -9.16
CA ASP A 136 2.57 -4.63 -10.34
C ASP A 136 2.65 -3.72 -11.59
N VAL A 137 3.88 -3.36 -11.96
CA VAL A 137 4.18 -2.43 -13.08
C VAL A 137 4.46 -3.22 -14.35
N HIS A 138 3.60 -3.08 -15.36
CA HIS A 138 3.76 -3.79 -16.63
C HIS A 138 3.24 -2.95 -17.81
N PRO A 139 3.73 -3.19 -19.04
CA PRO A 139 3.12 -2.64 -20.23
C PRO A 139 1.65 -3.04 -20.33
N LEU A 140 0.79 -2.10 -20.72
CA LEU A 140 -0.60 -2.36 -21.04
C LEU A 140 -0.66 -3.19 -22.33
N ARG A 141 -1.45 -4.26 -22.35
CA ARG A 141 -1.60 -5.18 -23.49
C ARG A 141 -3.08 -5.42 -23.76
N GLY A 142 -3.50 -5.57 -25.01
CA GLY A 142 -4.90 -5.73 -25.40
C GLY A 142 -5.54 -7.05 -24.94
N GLY A 143 -5.92 -7.16 -23.66
CA GLY A 143 -6.73 -8.24 -23.09
C GLY A 143 -6.04 -9.62 -22.92
N SER A 144 -4.90 -9.86 -23.58
CA SER A 144 -4.10 -11.10 -23.43
C SER A 144 -2.68 -10.79 -22.95
N PRO A 145 -2.07 -11.63 -22.08
CA PRO A 145 -0.65 -11.51 -21.72
C PRO A 145 0.32 -11.56 -22.90
N SER A 146 -0.07 -12.24 -23.99
CA SER A 146 0.73 -12.35 -25.22
C SER A 146 0.48 -11.24 -26.25
N ALA A 147 -0.55 -10.42 -26.05
CA ALA A 147 -0.83 -9.31 -26.97
C ALA A 147 0.32 -8.30 -26.95
N PRO A 148 0.62 -7.64 -28.08
CA PRO A 148 1.64 -6.60 -28.12
C PRO A 148 1.31 -5.46 -27.13
N PRO A 149 2.33 -4.77 -26.59
CA PRO A 149 2.10 -3.59 -25.78
C PRO A 149 1.30 -2.53 -26.56
N VAL A 150 0.47 -1.78 -25.86
CA VAL A 150 -0.19 -0.61 -26.43
C VAL A 150 0.86 0.49 -26.60
N THR A 151 1.09 0.91 -27.83
CA THR A 151 2.08 1.93 -28.19
C THR A 151 1.45 3.05 -29.01
N ARG A 152 2.02 4.25 -28.94
CA ARG A 152 1.70 5.39 -29.82
C ARG A 152 2.98 6.00 -30.39
N ASN A 153 2.84 7.06 -31.19
CA ASN A 153 3.96 7.78 -31.78
C ASN A 153 4.95 6.82 -32.48
N ASN A 154 4.45 6.02 -33.43
CA ASN A 154 5.22 5.01 -34.16
C ASN A 154 6.00 4.00 -33.29
N GLY A 155 5.55 3.75 -32.05
CA GLY A 155 6.17 2.77 -31.16
C GLY A 155 7.18 3.37 -30.17
N PHE A 156 7.47 4.67 -30.24
CA PHE A 156 8.39 5.32 -29.29
C PHE A 156 7.83 5.39 -27.88
N GLU A 157 6.51 5.47 -27.76
CA GLU A 157 5.84 5.60 -26.47
C GLU A 157 5.00 4.35 -26.18
N THR A 158 5.21 3.79 -24.99
CA THR A 158 4.49 2.60 -24.52
C THR A 158 3.60 2.98 -23.35
N CYS A 159 2.35 2.55 -23.40
CA CYS A 159 1.43 2.69 -22.28
C CYS A 159 1.79 1.65 -21.22
N MET A 160 2.09 2.14 -20.04
CA MET A 160 2.38 1.37 -18.84
C MET A 160 1.17 1.34 -17.93
N ARG A 161 1.06 0.29 -17.13
CA ARG A 161 0.02 0.10 -16.14
C ARG A 161 0.64 -0.28 -14.80
N VAL A 162 0.11 0.29 -13.72
CA VAL A 162 0.52 -0.04 -12.35
C VAL A 162 -0.68 -0.20 -11.43
N ALA A 163 -0.62 -1.17 -10.52
CA ALA A 163 -1.63 -1.35 -9.49
C ALA A 163 -1.67 -0.18 -8.48
N VAL A 164 -2.84 0.46 -8.36
CA VAL A 164 -3.09 1.47 -7.31
C VAL A 164 -3.16 0.79 -5.94
N LYS A 165 -3.73 -0.41 -5.89
CA LYS A 165 -3.86 -1.25 -4.69
C LYS A 165 -3.61 -2.72 -5.03
N ILE A 166 -2.84 -3.43 -4.21
CA ILE A 166 -2.62 -4.88 -4.34
C ILE A 166 -3.61 -5.67 -3.47
N GLY A 167 -3.94 -6.89 -3.90
CA GLY A 167 -4.69 -7.86 -3.10
C GLY A 167 -6.20 -7.58 -3.02
N ALA A 168 -6.74 -6.72 -3.88
CA ALA A 168 -8.17 -6.51 -4.05
C ALA A 168 -8.61 -7.00 -5.43
N PRO A 169 -9.69 -7.80 -5.53
CA PRO A 169 -10.30 -8.11 -6.83
C PRO A 169 -10.66 -6.81 -7.57
N ARG A 170 -10.38 -6.75 -8.87
CA ARG A 170 -10.64 -5.57 -9.72
C ARG A 170 -10.00 -4.27 -9.22
N ALA A 171 -8.86 -4.36 -8.53
CA ALA A 171 -8.19 -3.16 -8.01
C ALA A 171 -7.91 -2.14 -9.14
N PRO A 172 -8.16 -0.84 -8.89
CA PRO A 172 -7.86 0.19 -9.87
C PRO A 172 -6.39 0.20 -10.29
N ARG A 173 -6.16 0.63 -11.52
CA ARG A 173 -4.89 0.69 -12.21
C ARG A 173 -4.66 2.12 -12.70
N LEU A 174 -3.44 2.62 -12.53
CA LEU A 174 -2.97 3.86 -13.14
C LEU A 174 -2.33 3.50 -14.48
N HIS A 175 -2.72 4.21 -15.54
CA HIS A 175 -2.11 4.18 -16.87
C HIS A 175 -1.28 5.43 -17.11
N TYR A 176 -0.11 5.27 -17.73
CA TYR A 176 0.77 6.37 -18.08
C TYR A 176 1.61 6.03 -19.32
N TRP A 177 1.98 7.02 -20.10
CA TRP A 177 2.86 6.86 -21.25
C TRP A 177 4.31 7.09 -20.85
N LYS A 178 5.19 6.18 -21.29
CA LYS A 178 6.63 6.23 -21.07
C LYS A 178 7.36 6.16 -22.41
N GLY A 179 8.46 6.88 -22.56
CA GLY A 179 9.34 6.86 -23.74
C GLY A 179 9.41 8.16 -24.51
N GLY A 180 8.52 9.13 -24.22
CA GLY A 180 8.61 10.50 -24.72
C GLY A 180 9.55 11.38 -23.88
N ASP A 181 9.58 12.67 -24.21
CA ASP A 181 10.41 13.67 -23.51
C ASP A 181 10.03 13.81 -22.03
N VAL A 182 8.72 13.70 -21.75
CA VAL A 182 8.15 13.71 -20.40
C VAL A 182 7.21 12.53 -20.20
N LEU A 183 6.98 12.17 -18.94
CA LEU A 183 6.00 11.15 -18.59
C LEU A 183 4.59 11.76 -18.65
N GLU A 184 3.65 11.11 -19.32
CA GLU A 184 2.26 11.55 -19.38
C GLU A 184 1.36 10.62 -18.55
N LEU A 185 0.63 11.18 -17.58
CA LEU A 185 -0.38 10.47 -16.81
C LEU A 185 -1.68 10.36 -17.63
N SER A 186 -2.09 9.14 -17.93
CA SER A 186 -3.15 8.89 -18.92
C SER A 186 -4.52 8.71 -18.27
N SER A 187 -4.69 7.75 -17.36
CA SER A 187 -5.96 7.54 -16.64
C SER A 187 -5.83 6.72 -15.37
N VAL A 188 -6.88 6.73 -14.54
CA VAL A 188 -7.06 5.77 -13.44
C VAL A 188 -8.35 4.98 -13.66
N ARG A 189 -8.22 3.69 -13.93
CA ARG A 189 -9.34 2.84 -14.39
C ARG A 189 -9.41 1.53 -13.60
N LEU A 190 -10.52 0.82 -13.74
CA LEU A 190 -10.65 -0.53 -13.17
C LEU A 190 -9.75 -1.52 -13.91
N HIS A 191 -9.43 -2.64 -13.26
CA HIS A 191 -8.50 -3.65 -13.78
C HIS A 191 -8.78 -4.13 -15.21
N ASP A 192 -10.06 -4.29 -15.56
CA ASP A 192 -10.50 -4.88 -16.83
C ASP A 192 -10.62 -3.83 -17.95
N ASP A 193 -10.52 -2.54 -17.61
CA ASP A 193 -10.52 -1.46 -18.59
C ASP A 193 -9.10 -1.26 -19.12
N MET A 194 -8.95 -1.51 -20.42
CA MET A 194 -7.68 -1.49 -21.14
C MET A 194 -7.51 -0.23 -21.98
N GLN A 195 -8.34 0.80 -21.78
CA GLN A 195 -8.17 2.08 -22.43
C GLN A 195 -7.11 2.92 -21.70
N PRO A 196 -6.13 3.50 -22.43
CA PRO A 196 -5.24 4.50 -21.87
C PRO A 196 -6.00 5.67 -21.23
#